data_AF-A0A420W3I5-F1
#
_entry.id   AF-A0A420W3I5-F1
#
_cell.length_a   1.000
_cell.length_b   1.000
_cell.length_c   1.000
_cell.angle_alpha   90.00
_cell.angle_beta   90.00
_cell.angle_gamma   90.00
#
_symmetry.space_group_name_H-M   'P 1'
#
loop_
_entity.id
_entity.type
_entity.pdbx_description
1 polymer ?
#
loop_
_entity_poly.entity_id
_entity_poly.type
_entity_poly.pdbx_seq_one_letter_code
_entity_poly.pdbx_strand_id
1 'polypeptide(L)' 'MGSNSNLAKFSNDQKQEISEILSYMAIFFTYACQEQLKNGDTASLTATRQNIRQAVIRVSGIDLTKYTFNNNGLIEK' A
#
# COMPACT_ATOMS: atom_id res chain seq x y z
N MET A 1 -19.74 -9.07 11.82
CA MET A 1 -19.13 -8.72 10.52
C MET A 1 -20.02 -7.67 9.85
N GLY A 2 -19.82 -6.39 10.18
CA GLY A 2 -20.66 -5.29 9.71
C GLY A 2 -19.84 -4.36 8.82
N SER A 3 -20.26 -4.24 7.57
CA SER A 3 -19.62 -3.57 6.44
C SER A 3 -18.97 -2.22 6.77
N ASN A 4 -17.69 -2.07 6.39
CA ASN A 4 -17.08 -0.75 6.21
C ASN A 4 -17.81 -0.05 5.04
N SER A 5 -18.82 0.76 5.36
CA SER A 5 -19.62 1.55 4.41
C SER A 5 -18.80 2.58 3.62
N ASN A 6 -17.53 2.78 3.98
CA ASN A 6 -16.59 3.67 3.31
C ASN A 6 -15.74 2.98 2.23
N LEU A 7 -15.81 1.66 2.06
CA LEU A 7 -15.14 1.01 0.94
C LEU A 7 -15.95 1.24 -0.34
N ALA A 8 -15.38 2.01 -1.26
CA ALA A 8 -15.92 2.18 -2.61
C ALA A 8 -16.22 0.80 -3.22
N LYS A 9 -17.47 0.61 -3.66
CA LYS A 9 -17.89 -0.63 -4.34
C LYS A 9 -17.39 -0.59 -5.78
N PHE A 10 -16.21 -1.13 -6.02
CA PHE A 10 -15.65 -1.29 -7.37
C PHE A 10 -16.34 -2.43 -8.13
N SER A 11 -16.55 -2.24 -9.44
CA SER A 11 -16.92 -3.32 -10.37
C SER A 11 -15.78 -4.34 -10.50
N ASN A 12 -16.05 -5.50 -11.12
CA ASN A 12 -15.00 -6.50 -11.35
C ASN A 12 -13.89 -5.96 -12.27
N ASP A 13 -14.26 -5.23 -13.32
CA ASP A 13 -13.30 -4.61 -14.24
C ASP A 13 -12.43 -3.58 -13.51
N GLN A 14 -13.04 -2.73 -12.68
CA GLN A 14 -12.32 -1.76 -11.84
C GLN A 14 -11.38 -2.44 -10.85
N LYS A 15 -11.79 -3.57 -10.25
CA LYS A 15 -10.91 -4.34 -9.36
C LYS A 15 -9.73 -4.93 -10.11
N GLN A 16 -9.94 -5.42 -11.33
CA GLN A 16 -8.88 -5.99 -12.15
C GLN A 16 -7.88 -4.91 -12.58
N GLU A 17 -8.37 -3.76 -13.04
CA GLU A 17 -7.54 -2.60 -13.37
C GLU A 17 -6.73 -2.10 -12.16
N ILE A 18 -7.38 -1.96 -11.00
CA ILE A 18 -6.69 -1.59 -9.75
C ILE A 18 -5.63 -2.63 -9.38
N SER A 19 -5.94 -3.92 -9.50
CA SER A 19 -4.99 -5.00 -9.20
C SER A 19 -3.77 -4.95 -10.11
N GLU A 20 -3.97 -4.66 -11.39
CA GLU A 20 -2.90 -4.55 -12.38
C GLU A 20 -2.01 -3.32 -12.09
N ILE A 21 -2.62 -2.16 -11.86
CA ILE A 21 -1.90 -0.93 -11.49
C ILE A 21 -1.09 -1.14 -10.22
N LEU A 22 -1.69 -1.72 -9.17
CA LEU A 22 -0.99 -2.00 -7.91
C LEU A 22 0.19 -2.96 -8.12
N SER A 23 0.06 -3.95 -9.01
CA SER A 23 1.14 -4.88 -9.34
C SER A 23 2.31 -4.16 -10.03
N TYR A 24 2.05 -3.29 -11.01
CA TYR A 24 3.09 -2.49 -11.64
C TYR A 24 3.76 -1.55 -10.64
N MET A 25 2.98 -0.87 -9.80
CA MET A 25 3.52 0.01 -8.75
C MET A 25 4.41 -0.76 -7.78
N ALA A 26 4.02 -1.97 -7.35
CA ALA A 26 4.83 -2.82 -6.47
C ALA A 26 6.19 -3.19 -7.11
N ILE A 27 6.21 -3.48 -8.42
CA ILE A 27 7.44 -3.76 -9.17
C ILE A 27 8.34 -2.50 -9.20
N PHE A 28 7.79 -1.35 -9.60
CA PHE A 28 8.54 -0.10 -9.67
C PHE A 28 9.14 0.29 -8.32
N PHE A 29 8.34 0.21 -7.26
CA PHE A 29 8.77 0.55 -5.90
C PHE A 29 9.84 -0.39 -5.38
N THR A 30 9.72 -1.69 -5.68
CA THR A 30 10.75 -2.67 -5.34
C THR A 30 12.08 -2.31 -5.99
N TYR A 31 12.06 -2.02 -7.29
CA TYR A 31 13.27 -1.68 -8.03
C TYR A 31 13.91 -0.37 -7.56
N ALA A 32 13.09 0.68 -7.37
CA ALA A 32 13.56 1.97 -6.86
C ALA A 32 14.20 1.84 -5.47
N CYS A 33 13.57 1.09 -4.55
CA CYS A 33 14.13 0.85 -3.22
C CYS A 33 15.45 0.07 -3.29
N GLN A 34 15.54 -0.95 -4.16
CA GLN A 34 16.76 -1.74 -4.33
C GLN A 34 17.94 -0.91 -4.83
N GLU A 35 17.72 -0.08 -5.86
CA GLU A 35 18.76 0.82 -6.38
C GLU A 35 19.20 1.85 -5.33
N GLN A 36 18.27 2.46 -4.61
CA GLN A 36 18.59 3.41 -3.53
C GLN A 36 19.39 2.75 -2.39
N LEU A 37 19.02 1.51 -2.01
CA LEU A 37 19.75 0.70 -1.04
C LEU A 37 21.18 0.41 -1.49
N LYS A 38 21.33 -0.05 -2.74
CA LYS A 38 22.63 -0.38 -3.33
C LYS A 38 23.57 0.83 -3.39
N ASN A 39 23.01 2.01 -3.64
CA ASN A 39 23.76 3.26 -3.73
C ASN A 39 23.95 3.95 -2.36
N GLY A 40 23.46 3.37 -1.27
CA GLY A 40 23.56 3.96 0.07
C GLY A 40 22.73 5.25 0.26
N ASP A 41 21.80 5.54 -0.65
CA ASP A 41 20.95 6.74 -0.60
C ASP A 41 19.76 6.52 0.35
N THR A 42 20.08 6.54 1.64
CA THR A 42 19.11 6.33 2.73
C THR A 42 18.04 7.41 2.80
N ALA A 43 18.36 8.64 2.36
CA ALA A 43 17.41 9.75 2.33
C ALA A 43 16.31 9.51 1.28
N SER A 44 16.70 9.20 0.04
CA SER A 44 15.75 8.89 -1.03
C SER A 44 14.97 7.60 -0.75
N LEU A 45 15.60 6.59 -0.14
CA LEU A 45 14.93 5.37 0.30
C LEU A 45 13.80 5.67 1.30
N THR A 46 14.09 6.53 2.29
CA THR A 46 13.12 6.91 3.32
C THR A 46 11.95 7.68 2.70
N ALA A 47 12.24 8.67 1.84
CA ALA A 47 11.22 9.44 1.15
C ALA A 47 10.33 8.56 0.24
N THR A 48 10.94 7.64 -0.52
CA THR A 48 10.24 6.70 -1.39
C THR A 48 9.27 5.83 -0.60
N ARG A 49 9.72 5.22 0.49
CA ARG A 49 8.86 4.41 1.38
C ARG A 49 7.71 5.20 1.99
N GLN A 50 7.96 6.44 2.40
CA GLN A 50 6.94 7.34 2.96
C GLN A 50 5.86 7.65 1.91
N ASN A 51 6.26 7.98 0.67
CA ASN A 51 5.34 8.28 -0.42
C ASN A 51 4.48 7.08 -0.81
N ILE A 52 5.07 5.89 -0.86
CA ILE A 52 4.34 4.63 -1.11
C ILE A 52 3.28 4.42 -0.04
N ARG A 53 3.65 4.59 1.24
CA ARG A 53 2.70 4.45 2.35
C ARG A 53 1.54 5.43 2.22
N GLN A 54 1.81 6.70 1.94
CA GLN A 54 0.76 7.71 1.77
C GLN A 54 -0.16 7.41 0.58
N ALA A 55 0.40 6.93 -0.54
CA ALA A 55 -0.39 6.50 -1.70
C ALA A 55 -1.32 5.33 -1.35
N VAL A 56 -0.80 4.30 -0.66
CA VAL A 56 -1.61 3.15 -0.21
C VAL A 56 -2.73 3.59 0.72
N ILE A 57 -2.45 4.48 1.68
CA ILE A 57 -3.48 5.05 2.57
C ILE A 57 -4.54 5.79 1.77
N ARG A 58 -4.15 6.63 0.82
CA ARG A 58 -5.09 7.43 0.01
C ARG A 58 -5.99 6.57 -0.87
N VAL A 59 -5.47 5.46 -1.40
CA VAL A 59 -6.24 4.54 -2.26
C VAL A 59 -7.13 3.61 -1.45
N SER A 60 -6.61 3.03 -0.36
CA SER A 60 -7.35 2.04 0.43
C SER A 60 -8.23 2.63 1.53
N GLY A 61 -7.94 3.85 1.98
CA GLY A 61 -8.51 4.44 3.18
C GLY A 61 -8.00 3.83 4.49
N ILE A 62 -7.10 2.83 4.43
CA ILE A 62 -6.62 2.07 5.59
C ILE A 62 -5.17 2.44 5.88
N ASP A 63 -4.93 3.03 7.06
CA ASP A 63 -3.58 3.26 7.57
C ASP A 63 -3.10 2.10 8.43
N LEU A 64 -2.47 1.11 7.78
CA LEU A 64 -1.94 -0.11 8.42
C LEU A 64 -0.98 0.16 9.58
N THR A 65 -0.42 1.37 9.74
CA THR A 65 0.41 1.67 10.91
C THR A 65 -0.40 1.68 12.21
N LYS A 66 -1.69 1.99 12.12
CA LYS A 66 -2.66 2.01 13.22
C LYS A 66 -3.26 0.62 13.51
N TYR A 67 -2.92 -0.38 12.71
CA TYR A 67 -3.45 -1.72 12.85
C TYR A 67 -2.35 -2.74 13.15
N THR A 68 -2.73 -3.83 13.81
CA THR A 68 -1.92 -5.03 13.96
C THR A 68 -2.69 -6.24 13.39
N PHE A 69 -1.96 -7.26 12.95
CA PHE A 69 -2.57 -8.49 12.46
C PHE A 69 -2.56 -9.53 13.58
N ASN A 70 -3.70 -10.17 13.82
CA ASN A 70 -3.81 -11.34 14.69
C ASN A 70 -4.56 -12.46 13.97
N ASN A 71 -4.82 -13.56 14.69
CA ASN A 71 -5.52 -14.73 14.12
C ASN A 71 -6.95 -14.44 13.64
N ASN A 72 -7.52 -13.29 14.01
CA ASN A 72 -8.86 -12.85 13.59
C ASN A 72 -8.80 -11.79 12.48
N GLY A 73 -7.62 -11.49 11.95
CA GLY A 73 -7.40 -10.51 10.89
C GLY A 73 -6.79 -9.20 11.38
N LEU A 74 -7.12 -8.11 10.68
CA LEU A 74 -6.61 -6.77 10.95
C LEU A 74 -7.41 -6.10 12.09
N ILE A 75 -6.74 -5.75 13.20
CA ILE A 75 -7.32 -5.07 14.37
C ILE A 75 -6.63 -3.74 14.64
N GLU A 76 -7.33 -2.73 15.16
CA GLU A 76 -6.70 -1.47 15.59
C GLU A 76 -5.77 -1.72 16.78
N LYS A 77 -4.63 -1.00 16.81
CA LYS A 77 -3.67 -1.01 17.92
C LYS A 77 -4.16 -0.20 19.11
#